data_AF-A0A4P7A4V4-F1
#
_entry.id   AF-A0A4P7A4V4-F1
#
_cell.length_a   1.000
_cell.length_b   1.000
_cell.length_c   1.000
_cell.angle_alpha   90.00
_cell.angle_beta   90.00
_cell.angle_gamma   90.00
#
_symmetry.space_group_name_H-M   'P 1'
#
loop_
_entity.id
_entity.type
_entity.pdbx_description
1 polymer ?
#
loop_
_entity_poly.entity_id
_entity_poly.type
_entity_poly.pdbx_seq_one_letter_code
_entity_poly.pdbx_strand_id
1 'polypeptide(L)'
;MLYNIRWNSSETKKIYQATKNSEILMEYLEERLIQDEIAKLISEHPSPNKGYGVLNYYFSSKPKKRLLSAAPRRNHDHIHVVIFNSILNRELLQKKGFDLGKDVNVPDIKIHKKDEIDQLIELIKINLYKS
;
A
#
# COMPACT_ATOMS: atom_id res chain seq x y z
N MET A 1 5.45 -11.51 13.07
CA MET A 1 4.57 -10.93 12.02
C MET A 1 3.21 -11.59 12.18
N LEU A 2 2.20 -10.79 12.52
CA LEU A 2 0.82 -11.24 12.58
C LEU A 2 0.22 -11.24 11.15
N TYR A 3 -0.71 -12.13 10.88
CA TYR A 3 -1.27 -12.38 9.54
C TYR A 3 -2.80 -12.30 9.58
N ASN A 4 -3.41 -11.91 8.45
CA ASN A 4 -4.84 -11.58 8.33
C ASN A 4 -5.30 -10.40 9.20
N ILE A 5 -4.42 -9.42 9.37
CA ILE A 5 -4.76 -8.16 10.02
C ILE A 5 -5.47 -7.25 9.02
N ARG A 6 -6.40 -6.44 9.52
CA ARG A 6 -7.10 -5.42 8.75
C ARG A 6 -6.68 -4.05 9.22
N TRP A 7 -6.73 -3.04 8.36
CA TRP A 7 -6.46 -1.65 8.72
C TRP A 7 -7.18 -1.26 10.01
N ASN A 8 -8.48 -1.54 10.08
CA ASN A 8 -9.35 -1.19 11.21
C ASN A 8 -9.02 -1.91 12.52
N SER A 9 -8.35 -3.06 12.48
CA SER A 9 -7.90 -3.78 13.67
C SER A 9 -6.39 -3.70 13.92
N SER A 10 -5.64 -3.05 13.03
CA SER A 10 -4.18 -3.00 13.07
C SER A 10 -3.65 -2.16 14.23
N GLU A 11 -2.51 -2.58 14.78
CA GLU A 11 -1.75 -1.75 15.73
C GLU A 11 -1.25 -0.47 15.05
N THR A 12 -0.99 -0.54 13.74
CA THR A 12 -0.63 0.64 12.95
C THR A 12 -1.68 1.74 13.08
N LYS A 13 -2.97 1.46 12.89
CA LYS A 13 -4.04 2.48 13.05
C LYS A 13 -4.04 3.07 14.46
N LYS A 14 -3.93 2.23 15.50
CA LYS A 14 -3.96 2.66 16.90
C LYS A 14 -2.84 3.62 17.26
N ILE A 15 -1.62 3.34 16.81
CA ILE A 15 -0.46 4.13 17.24
C ILE A 15 -0.14 5.29 16.30
N TYR A 16 -0.54 5.21 15.02
CA TYR A 16 -0.07 6.20 14.06
C TYR A 16 -0.81 7.53 14.18
N GLN A 17 -2.00 7.62 14.77
CA GLN A 17 -2.75 8.88 14.94
C GLN A 17 -2.70 9.72 13.65
N ALA A 18 -3.10 9.12 12.53
CA ALA A 18 -2.94 9.73 11.22
C ALA A 18 -3.97 10.86 11.00
N THR A 19 -3.77 11.67 9.95
CA THR A 19 -4.84 12.59 9.56
C THR A 19 -6.07 11.79 9.12
N LYS A 20 -7.26 12.36 9.30
CA LYS A 20 -8.52 11.72 8.88
C LYS A 20 -8.48 11.31 7.40
N ASN A 21 -7.90 12.15 6.53
CA ASN A 21 -7.77 11.81 5.12
C ASN A 21 -6.84 10.62 4.90
N SER A 22 -5.69 10.60 5.58
CA SER A 22 -4.77 9.46 5.49
C SER A 22 -5.41 8.16 5.97
N GLU A 23 -6.25 8.19 7.01
CA GLU A 23 -7.00 7.00 7.45
C GLU A 23 -8.02 6.53 6.42
N ILE A 24 -8.79 7.46 5.82
CA ILE A 24 -9.76 7.16 4.77
C ILE A 24 -9.07 6.52 3.55
N LEU A 25 -7.88 7.01 3.18
CA LEU A 25 -7.11 6.45 2.07
C LEU A 25 -6.57 5.05 2.39
N MET A 26 -6.10 4.80 3.62
CA MET A 26 -5.67 3.46 4.05
C MET A 26 -6.83 2.46 3.99
N GLU A 27 -8.00 2.84 4.51
CA GLU A 27 -9.20 2.03 4.49
C GLU A 27 -9.64 1.72 3.07
N TYR A 28 -9.74 2.75 2.23
CA TYR A 28 -10.16 2.60 0.83
C TYR A 28 -9.19 1.74 0.00
N LEU A 29 -7.87 1.91 0.19
CA LEU A 29 -6.87 1.07 -0.46
C LEU A 29 -7.05 -0.40 -0.08
N GLU A 30 -7.24 -0.69 1.21
CA GLU A 30 -7.46 -2.06 1.67
C GLU A 30 -8.74 -2.64 1.06
N GLU A 31 -9.87 -1.93 1.14
CA GLU A 31 -11.14 -2.34 0.55
C GLU A 31 -11.00 -2.73 -0.92
N ARG A 32 -10.37 -1.87 -1.73
CA ARG A 32 -10.16 -2.12 -3.16
C ARG A 32 -9.29 -3.36 -3.41
N LEU A 33 -8.19 -3.51 -2.68
CA LEU A 33 -7.30 -4.67 -2.83
C LEU A 33 -7.99 -6.02 -2.57
N ILE A 34 -9.03 -6.03 -1.73
CA ILE A 34 -9.77 -7.24 -1.39
C ILE A 34 -10.94 -7.45 -2.34
N GLN A 35 -11.69 -6.39 -2.65
CA GLN A 35 -12.81 -6.45 -3.60
C GLN A 35 -12.33 -6.93 -4.98
N ASP A 36 -11.17 -6.48 -5.42
CA ASP A 36 -10.54 -6.92 -6.67
C ASP A 36 -9.75 -8.25 -6.53
N GLU A 37 -9.84 -8.93 -5.38
CA GLU A 37 -9.17 -10.21 -5.06
C GLU A 37 -7.63 -10.22 -5.26
N ILE A 38 -7.01 -9.04 -5.17
CA ILE A 38 -5.57 -8.86 -5.42
C ILE A 38 -4.75 -9.25 -4.19
N ALA A 39 -5.18 -8.81 -2.99
CA ALA A 39 -4.50 -9.15 -1.74
C ALA A 39 -5.10 -10.42 -1.11
N LYS A 40 -4.30 -11.49 -1.07
CA LYS A 40 -4.66 -12.78 -0.48
C LYS A 40 -4.24 -12.93 0.99
N LEU A 41 -3.33 -12.08 1.43
CA LEU A 41 -2.81 -12.07 2.78
C LEU A 41 -2.41 -10.64 3.15
N ILE A 42 -2.74 -10.23 4.36
CA ILE A 42 -2.37 -8.93 4.92
C ILE A 42 -1.60 -9.17 6.21
N SER A 43 -0.49 -8.46 6.40
CA SER A 43 0.28 -8.48 7.64
C SER A 43 0.63 -7.07 8.06
N GLU A 44 0.97 -6.89 9.33
CA GLU A 44 1.63 -5.68 9.80
C GLU A 44 3.07 -5.99 10.17
N HIS A 45 3.96 -5.04 9.89
CA HIS A 45 5.35 -5.14 10.29
C HIS A 45 5.73 -3.99 11.22
N PRO A 46 6.50 -4.27 12.28
CA PRO A 46 7.05 -3.23 13.11
C PRO A 46 8.01 -2.33 12.32
N SER A 47 7.82 -0.99 12.36
CA SER A 47 8.83 -0.09 11.81
C SER A 47 10.00 0.00 12.80
N PRO A 48 11.28 -0.09 12.36
CA PRO A 48 12.44 -0.10 13.26
C PRO A 48 12.47 1.07 14.25
N ASN A 49 11.95 2.24 13.84
CA ASN A 49 11.97 3.46 14.64
C ASN A 49 10.64 3.79 15.32
N LYS A 50 9.55 3.10 15.00
CA LYS A 50 8.18 3.45 15.48
C LYS A 50 7.39 2.27 16.06
N GLY A 51 7.93 1.06 16.08
CA GLY A 51 7.27 -0.10 16.67
C GLY A 51 6.21 -0.71 15.76
N TYR A 52 5.28 0.04 15.16
CA TYR A 52 4.37 -0.35 14.07
C TYR A 52 4.14 0.86 13.14
N GLY A 53 3.59 0.68 11.94
CA GLY A 53 3.53 1.80 11.00
C GLY A 53 3.25 1.48 9.54
N VAL A 54 3.22 0.19 9.18
CA VAL A 54 3.12 -0.26 7.79
C VAL A 54 2.29 -1.53 7.72
N LEU A 55 1.28 -1.54 6.86
CA LEU A 55 0.60 -2.77 6.43
C LEU A 55 1.28 -3.29 5.17
N ASN A 56 1.49 -4.61 5.11
CA ASN A 56 1.95 -5.30 3.91
C ASN A 56 0.80 -6.13 3.33
N TYR A 57 0.65 -6.07 2.02
CA TYR A 57 -0.34 -6.81 1.26
C TYR A 57 0.38 -7.78 0.35
N TYR A 58 -0.10 -9.01 0.23
CA TYR A 58 0.52 -10.09 -0.54
C TYR A 58 -0.48 -10.66 -1.54
N PHE A 59 -0.05 -10.86 -2.78
CA PHE A 59 -0.88 -11.48 -3.83
C PHE A 59 -0.76 -13.01 -3.88
N SER A 60 0.20 -13.57 -3.15
CA SER A 60 0.31 -15.02 -2.90
C SER A 60 0.73 -15.27 -1.45
N SER A 61 0.10 -16.26 -0.83
CA SER A 61 0.40 -16.72 0.53
C SER A 61 1.41 -17.89 0.57
N LYS A 62 1.59 -18.61 -0.55
CA LYS A 62 2.51 -19.76 -0.68
C LYS A 62 3.06 -19.88 -2.13
N PRO A 63 4.34 -19.54 -2.41
CA PRO A 63 5.23 -18.78 -1.53
C PRO A 63 4.68 -17.37 -1.29
N LYS A 64 5.06 -16.74 -0.17
CA LYS A 64 4.64 -15.38 0.14
C LYS A 64 5.23 -14.40 -0.88
N LYS A 65 4.38 -13.76 -1.68
CA LYS A 65 4.80 -12.72 -2.63
C LYS A 65 4.14 -11.40 -2.27
N ARG A 66 4.95 -10.47 -1.73
CA ARG A 66 4.48 -9.15 -1.30
C ARG A 66 4.10 -8.30 -2.52
N LEU A 67 2.88 -7.81 -2.56
CA LEU A 67 2.40 -6.91 -3.59
C LEU A 67 2.91 -5.49 -3.34
N LEU A 68 2.49 -4.94 -2.20
CA LEU A 68 2.77 -3.59 -1.80
C LEU A 68 2.81 -3.48 -0.28
N SER A 69 3.35 -2.37 0.21
CA SER A 69 3.19 -1.95 1.59
C SER A 69 2.63 -0.53 1.65
N ALA A 70 1.72 -0.26 2.59
CA ALA A 70 1.12 1.04 2.77
C ALA A 70 1.33 1.59 4.18
N ALA A 71 1.58 2.89 4.28
CA ALA A 71 1.82 3.57 5.55
C ALA A 71 1.07 4.91 5.60
N PRO A 72 0.30 5.18 6.67
CA PRO A 72 -0.36 6.46 6.84
C PRO A 72 0.61 7.59 7.21
N ARG A 73 0.14 8.83 7.19
CA ARG A 73 0.89 10.02 7.62
C ARG A 73 0.16 10.79 8.71
N ARG A 74 0.93 11.24 9.71
CA ARG A 74 0.46 12.04 10.85
C ARG A 74 0.15 13.49 10.49
N ASN A 75 1.00 14.06 9.64
CA ASN A 75 1.04 15.50 9.39
C ASN A 75 0.83 15.85 7.91
N HIS A 76 0.40 14.89 7.10
CA HIS A 76 0.19 15.09 5.67
C HIS A 76 -1.02 14.28 5.23
N ASP A 77 -1.77 14.80 4.27
CA ASP A 77 -3.01 14.20 3.77
C ASP A 77 -2.76 13.21 2.63
N HIS A 78 -1.78 12.34 2.81
CA HIS A 78 -1.44 11.28 1.87
C HIS A 78 -1.00 10.01 2.58
N ILE A 79 -1.07 8.88 1.89
CA ILE A 79 -0.44 7.62 2.31
C ILE A 79 0.78 7.36 1.44
N HIS A 80 1.78 6.66 1.98
CA HIS A 80 2.84 6.09 1.15
C HIS A 80 2.48 4.68 0.76
N VAL A 81 2.67 4.36 -0.51
CA VAL A 81 2.49 3.02 -1.07
C VAL A 81 3.76 2.62 -1.80
N VAL A 82 4.40 1.57 -1.31
CA VAL A 82 5.63 1.01 -1.88
C VAL A 82 5.28 -0.29 -2.62
N ILE A 83 5.61 -0.37 -3.90
CA ILE A 83 5.30 -1.53 -4.77
C ILE A 83 6.50 -2.49 -4.82
N PHE A 84 6.24 -3.80 -4.80
CA PHE A 84 7.26 -4.85 -4.82
C PHE A 84 7.09 -5.82 -5.99
N ASN A 85 8.04 -6.75 -6.11
CA ASN A 85 8.07 -7.81 -7.13
C ASN A 85 8.00 -7.29 -8.57
N SER A 86 8.48 -6.05 -8.80
CA SER A 86 8.57 -5.43 -10.12
C SER A 86 7.24 -5.39 -10.90
N ILE A 87 6.10 -5.47 -10.20
CA ILE A 87 4.77 -5.45 -10.82
C ILE A 87 4.53 -4.12 -11.53
N LEU A 88 4.99 -3.03 -10.92
CA LEU A 88 5.03 -1.70 -11.52
C LEU A 88 6.43 -1.14 -11.36
N ASN A 89 6.90 -0.41 -12.37
CA ASN A 89 8.17 0.31 -12.31
C ASN A 89 7.93 1.82 -12.15
N ARG A 90 8.97 2.52 -11.70
CA ARG A 90 8.91 3.96 -11.42
C ARG A 90 8.59 4.79 -12.66
N GLU A 91 9.11 4.42 -13.82
CA GLU A 91 8.89 5.12 -15.10
C GLU A 91 7.42 5.10 -15.52
N LEU A 92 6.77 3.94 -15.42
CA LEU A 92 5.33 3.78 -15.71
C LEU A 92 4.49 4.64 -14.77
N LEU A 93 4.80 4.61 -13.47
CA LEU A 93 4.10 5.41 -12.47
C LEU A 93 4.27 6.91 -12.73
N GLN A 94 5.48 7.34 -13.07
CA GLN A 94 5.77 8.73 -13.46
C GLN A 94 4.98 9.14 -14.70
N LYS A 95 4.95 8.30 -15.74
CA LYS A 95 4.18 8.54 -16.97
C LYS A 95 2.68 8.63 -16.71
N LYS A 96 2.18 7.93 -15.69
CA LYS A 96 0.78 7.97 -15.26
C LYS A 96 0.47 9.14 -14.32
N GLY A 97 1.45 9.97 -13.99
CA GLY A 97 1.25 11.20 -13.22
C GLY A 97 1.21 11.01 -11.71
N PHE A 98 1.67 9.88 -11.18
CA PHE A 98 1.73 9.67 -9.73
C PHE A 98 2.79 10.57 -9.07
N ASP A 99 2.47 11.09 -7.87
CA ASP A 99 3.46 11.75 -7.01
C ASP A 99 4.39 10.70 -6.40
N LEU A 100 5.67 10.76 -6.75
CA LEU A 100 6.65 9.76 -6.35
C LEU A 100 7.39 10.16 -5.06
N GLY A 101 7.72 9.14 -4.28
CA GLY A 101 8.65 9.21 -3.17
C GLY A 101 10.09 9.45 -3.63
N LYS A 102 10.95 9.72 -2.64
CA LYS A 102 12.38 10.01 -2.85
C LYS A 102 13.20 8.75 -3.13
N ASP A 103 12.70 7.57 -2.76
CA ASP A 103 13.39 6.32 -3.05
C ASP A 103 13.32 6.01 -4.55
N VAL A 104 14.49 5.87 -5.16
CA VAL A 104 14.65 5.55 -6.58
C VAL A 104 14.74 4.05 -6.84
N ASN A 105 15.12 3.26 -5.83
CA ASN A 105 15.35 1.83 -5.97
C ASN A 105 14.06 1.02 -5.85
N VAL A 106 13.07 1.54 -5.12
CA VAL A 106 11.76 0.92 -4.96
C VAL A 106 10.68 1.92 -5.36
N PRO A 107 9.68 1.53 -6.16
CA PRO A 107 8.58 2.43 -6.50
C PRO A 107 7.77 2.79 -5.25
N ASP A 108 8.02 3.98 -4.69
CA ASP A 108 7.27 4.62 -3.60
C ASP A 108 6.36 5.72 -4.18
N ILE A 109 5.09 5.69 -3.84
CA ILE A 109 4.05 6.58 -4.33
C ILE A 109 3.40 7.28 -3.15
N LYS A 110 3.17 8.59 -3.26
CA LYS A 110 2.30 9.36 -2.36
C LYS A 110 0.92 9.43 -2.98
N ILE A 111 -0.06 8.84 -2.31
CA ILE A 111 -1.46 8.84 -2.73
C ILE A 111 -2.22 9.84 -1.87
N HIS A 112 -2.89 10.79 -2.52
CA HIS A 112 -3.61 11.90 -1.90
C HIS A 112 -5.13 11.74 -2.03
N LYS A 113 -5.61 10.97 -3.02
CA LYS A 113 -7.03 10.82 -3.36
C LYS A 113 -7.41 9.37 -3.71
N LYS A 114 -8.72 9.08 -3.60
CA LYS A 114 -9.28 7.76 -3.93
C LYS A 114 -9.11 7.39 -5.41
N ASP A 115 -9.28 8.34 -6.33
CA ASP A 115 -9.11 8.08 -7.77
C ASP A 115 -7.69 7.63 -8.13
N GLU A 116 -6.67 8.06 -7.37
CA GLU A 116 -5.29 7.60 -7.55
C GLU A 116 -5.14 6.13 -7.12
N ILE A 117 -5.88 5.70 -6.08
CA ILE A 117 -5.95 4.30 -5.68
C ILE A 117 -6.59 3.48 -6.80
N ASP A 118 -7.71 3.94 -7.36
CA ASP A 118 -8.40 3.23 -8.43
C ASP A 118 -7.50 3.05 -9.67
N GLN A 119 -6.78 4.10 -10.06
CA GLN A 119 -5.80 4.03 -11.13
C GLN A 119 -4.66 3.05 -10.81
N LEU A 120 -4.16 3.05 -9.57
CA LEU A 120 -3.12 2.13 -9.13
C LEU A 120 -3.59 0.67 -9.20
N ILE A 121 -4.82 0.40 -8.75
CA ILE A 121 -5.42 -0.94 -8.76
C ILE A 121 -5.55 -1.47 -10.18
N GLU A 122 -6.03 -0.64 -11.12
CA GLU A 122 -6.12 -1.02 -12.54
C GLU A 122 -4.73 -1.30 -13.15
N LEU A 123 -3.73 -0.48 -12.83
CA LEU A 123 -2.36 -0.75 -13.27
C LEU A 123 -1.81 -2.06 -12.70
N ILE A 124 -2.05 -2.34 -11.41
CA ILE A 124 -1.65 -3.59 -10.78
C ILE A 124 -2.31 -4.76 -11.51
N LYS A 125 -3.62 -4.73 -11.73
CA LYS A 125 -4.35 -5.81 -12.43
C LYS A 125 -3.76 -6.06 -13.81
N ILE A 126 -3.53 -5.02 -14.60
CA ILE A 126 -2.97 -5.15 -15.96
C ILE A 126 -1.59 -5.84 -15.96
N ASN A 127 -0.78 -5.66 -14.92
CA ASN A 127 0.60 -6.15 -14.90
C ASN A 127 0.78 -7.44 -14.08
N LEU A 128 -0.08 -7.70 -13.10
CA LEU A 128 -0.04 -8.91 -12.27
C LEU A 128 -0.28 -10.17 -13.12
N TYR A 129 -1.19 -10.11 -14.10
CA TYR A 129 -1.51 -11.24 -14.98
C TYR A 129 -0.57 -11.38 -16.19
N LYS A 130 0.39 -10.47 -16.35
CA LYS A 130 1.44 -10.57 -17.38
C LYS A 130 2.72 -11.21 -16.87
N SER A 131 2.84 -11.37 -15.54
CA SER A 131 4.05 -11.78 -14.82
C SER A 131 4.04 -13.25 -14.41
#